data_AF-A0A945DFG8-F1
#
_entry.id   AF-A0A945DFG8-F1
#
_cell.length_a   1.000
_cell.length_b   1.000
_cell.length_c   1.000
_cell.angle_alpha   90.00
_cell.angle_beta   90.00
_cell.angle_gamma   90.00
#
_symmetry.space_group_name_H-M   'P 1'
#
loop_
_entity.id
_entity.type
_entity.pdbx_description
1 polymer ?
#
loop_
_entity_poly.entity_id
_entity_poly.type
_entity_poly.pdbx_seq_one_letter_code
_entity_poly.pdbx_strand_id
1 'polypeptide(L)'
;MKYFVYILIIIIISLGILLKNTFDDLSFVNAKFNIQKKTANNLHKKNKALISQKNKIRTKLKDRRKHIIQKHLRRSEKKIALAPTKMIPFVGMPLIITMTAYDIKESCDDIKEFKVFEKDICNIAYDNNNDTEDDICGLNIDELKMIIKKQYENIASAK
;
A
#
# COMPACT_ATOMS: atom_id res chain seq x y z
N MET A 1 61.26 60.60 -2.72
CA MET A 1 59.87 60.46 -3.21
C MET A 1 59.66 59.26 -4.13
N LYS A 2 60.49 59.04 -5.17
CA LYS A 2 60.30 57.93 -6.14
C LYS A 2 60.19 56.52 -5.51
N TYR A 3 60.94 56.23 -4.45
CA TYR A 3 60.87 54.95 -3.72
C TYR A 3 59.53 54.72 -3.01
N PHE A 4 58.93 55.78 -2.46
CA PHE A 4 57.66 55.68 -1.74
C PHE A 4 56.50 55.31 -2.68
N VAL A 5 56.54 55.83 -3.91
CA VAL A 5 55.58 55.50 -4.97
C VAL A 5 55.70 54.02 -5.37
N TYR A 6 56.91 53.48 -5.45
CA TYR A 6 57.14 52.08 -5.81
C TYR A 6 56.59 51.10 -4.75
N ILE A 7 56.77 51.42 -3.47
CA ILE A 7 56.26 50.61 -2.35
C ILE A 7 54.73 50.57 -2.36
N LEU A 8 54.08 51.71 -2.58
CA LEU A 8 52.61 51.78 -2.70
C LEU A 8 52.08 50.91 -3.85
N ILE A 9 52.75 50.91 -5.00
CA ILE A 9 52.36 50.09 -6.16
C ILE A 9 52.46 48.59 -5.84
N ILE A 10 53.53 48.15 -5.18
CA ILE A 10 53.70 46.74 -4.79
C ILE A 10 52.61 46.30 -3.80
N ILE A 11 52.28 47.15 -2.83
CA ILE A 11 51.20 46.87 -1.87
C ILE A 11 49.86 46.70 -2.60
N ILE A 12 49.51 47.61 -3.52
CA ILE A 12 48.26 47.53 -4.29
C ILE A 12 48.19 46.25 -5.14
N ILE A 13 49.30 45.86 -5.79
CA ILE A 13 49.36 44.64 -6.60
C ILE A 13 49.18 43.40 -5.71
N SER A 14 49.88 43.34 -4.58
CA SER A 14 49.78 42.21 -3.64
C SER A 14 48.36 42.06 -3.07
N LEU A 15 47.71 43.17 -2.75
CA LEU A 15 46.33 43.20 -2.25
C LEU A 15 45.33 42.75 -3.34
N GLY A 16 45.56 43.14 -4.60
CA GLY A 16 44.74 42.72 -5.73
C GLY A 16 44.79 41.22 -6.01
N ILE A 17 45.97 40.60 -5.88
CA ILE A 17 46.13 39.14 -6.03
C ILE A 17 45.39 38.40 -4.91
N LEU A 18 45.50 38.90 -3.67
CA LEU A 18 44.87 38.30 -2.50
C LEU A 18 43.33 38.36 -2.59
N LEU A 19 42.79 39.51 -3.01
CA LEU A 19 41.36 39.68 -3.26
C LEU A 19 40.84 38.73 -4.35
N LYS A 20 41.56 38.61 -5.48
CA LYS A 20 41.14 37.75 -6.59
C LYS A 20 40.99 36.28 -6.16
N ASN A 21 41.97 35.75 -5.44
CA ASN A 21 41.93 34.37 -4.96
C ASN A 21 40.74 34.12 -4.01
N THR A 22 40.43 35.08 -3.12
CA THR A 22 39.28 34.96 -2.22
C THR A 22 37.93 35.01 -2.94
N PHE A 23 37.82 35.82 -4.01
CA PHE A 23 36.61 35.89 -4.83
C PHE A 23 36.39 34.59 -5.63
N ASP A 24 37.46 34.02 -6.17
CA ASP A 24 37.39 32.74 -6.91
C ASP A 24 36.94 31.59 -5.97
N ASP A 25 37.50 31.50 -4.76
CA ASP A 25 37.07 30.52 -3.75
C ASP A 25 35.62 30.69 -3.31
N LEU A 26 35.18 31.94 -3.08
CA LEU A 26 33.80 32.24 -2.70
C LEU A 26 32.81 31.83 -3.82
N SER A 27 33.18 32.10 -5.08
CA SER A 27 32.37 31.72 -6.24
C SER A 27 32.23 30.20 -6.37
N PHE A 28 33.31 29.46 -6.11
CA PHE A 28 33.34 28.01 -6.13
C PHE A 28 32.51 27.39 -5.00
N VAL A 29 32.59 27.94 -3.78
CA VAL A 29 31.77 27.51 -2.64
C VAL A 29 30.28 27.75 -2.92
N ASN A 30 29.92 28.91 -3.48
CA ASN A 30 28.54 29.23 -3.83
C ASN A 30 28.01 28.31 -4.95
N ALA A 31 28.84 27.98 -5.94
CA ALA A 31 28.50 27.01 -6.98
C ALA A 31 28.23 25.61 -6.38
N LYS A 32 29.09 25.11 -5.50
CA LYS A 32 28.89 23.84 -4.78
C LYS A 32 27.62 23.85 -3.95
N PHE A 33 27.35 24.92 -3.21
CA PHE A 33 26.14 25.05 -2.40
C PHE A 33 24.87 24.99 -3.26
N ASN A 34 24.86 25.67 -4.41
CA ASN A 34 23.73 25.65 -5.33
C ASN A 34 23.51 24.26 -5.95
N ILE A 35 24.58 23.52 -6.29
CA ILE A 35 24.49 22.14 -6.78
C ILE A 35 23.93 21.22 -5.70
N GLN A 36 24.42 21.32 -4.47
CA GLN A 36 23.91 20.54 -3.34
C GLN A 36 22.44 20.85 -3.06
N LYS A 37 22.05 22.12 -3.06
CA LYS A 37 20.64 22.55 -2.89
C LYS A 37 19.75 22.00 -4.00
N LYS A 38 20.19 22.04 -5.26
CA LYS A 38 19.47 21.43 -6.39
C LYS A 38 19.33 19.92 -6.23
N THR A 39 20.40 19.25 -5.80
CA THR A 39 20.42 17.80 -5.59
C THR A 39 19.48 17.40 -4.46
N ALA A 40 19.53 18.09 -3.32
CA ALA A 40 18.63 17.88 -2.19
C ALA A 40 17.15 18.08 -2.59
N ASN A 41 16.85 19.16 -3.34
CA ASN A 41 15.51 19.41 -3.84
C ASN A 41 15.03 18.32 -4.82
N ASN A 42 15.91 17.83 -5.69
CA ASN A 42 15.58 16.75 -6.62
C ASN A 42 15.34 15.43 -5.87
N LEU A 43 16.19 15.10 -4.88
CA LEU A 43 16.00 13.95 -4.01
C LEU A 43 14.67 14.03 -3.26
N HIS A 44 14.34 15.20 -2.69
CA HIS A 44 13.08 15.42 -2.00
C HIS A 44 11.88 15.22 -2.92
N LYS A 45 11.92 15.76 -4.15
CA LYS A 45 10.87 15.54 -5.16
C LYS A 45 10.72 14.06 -5.52
N LYS A 46 11.83 13.36 -5.76
CA LYS A 46 11.83 11.92 -6.06
C LYS A 46 11.28 11.11 -4.89
N ASN A 47 11.67 11.43 -3.66
CA ASN A 47 11.18 10.75 -2.47
C ASN A 47 9.67 10.95 -2.29
N LYS A 48 9.17 12.18 -2.46
CA LYS A 48 7.72 12.47 -2.44
C LYS A 48 6.96 11.72 -3.53
N ALA A 49 7.53 11.62 -4.74
CA ALA A 49 6.93 10.85 -5.83
C ALA A 49 6.89 9.34 -5.51
N LEU A 50 7.97 8.78 -4.96
CA LEU A 50 8.04 7.38 -4.53
C LEU A 50 7.03 7.08 -3.41
N ILE A 51 6.90 7.95 -2.42
CA ILE A 51 5.89 7.83 -1.35
C ILE A 51 4.48 7.85 -1.95
N SER A 52 4.20 8.75 -2.89
CA SER A 52 2.91 8.81 -3.58
C SER A 52 2.63 7.53 -4.38
N GLN A 53 3.62 6.99 -5.09
CA GLN A 53 3.49 5.73 -5.82
C GLN A 53 3.25 4.56 -4.87
N LYS A 54 3.99 4.46 -3.77
CA LYS A 54 3.78 3.45 -2.72
C LYS A 54 2.35 3.50 -2.18
N ASN A 55 1.84 4.69 -1.88
CA ASN A 55 0.47 4.85 -1.39
C ASN A 55 -0.58 4.43 -2.44
N LYS A 56 -0.38 4.77 -3.72
CA LYS A 56 -1.26 4.33 -4.81
C LYS A 56 -1.26 2.81 -5.00
N ILE A 57 -0.10 2.16 -4.86
CA ILE A 57 -0.01 0.70 -4.91
C ILE A 57 -0.78 0.09 -3.74
N ARG A 58 -0.60 0.64 -2.53
CA ARG A 58 -1.32 0.21 -1.33
C ARG A 58 -2.84 0.29 -1.49
N THR A 59 -3.37 1.39 -2.00
CA THR A 59 -4.83 1.53 -2.22
C THR A 59 -5.32 0.53 -3.26
N LYS A 60 -4.61 0.35 -4.37
CA LYS A 60 -4.96 -0.63 -5.40
C LYS A 60 -4.97 -2.07 -4.87
N LEU A 61 -4.02 -2.43 -4.01
CA LEU A 61 -3.97 -3.75 -3.39
C LEU A 61 -5.16 -3.97 -2.45
N LYS A 62 -5.47 -2.97 -1.60
CA LYS A 62 -6.66 -3.01 -0.73
C LYS A 62 -7.96 -3.15 -1.53
N ASP A 63 -8.12 -2.38 -2.60
CA ASP A 63 -9.30 -2.45 -3.47
C ASP A 63 -9.41 -3.81 -4.17
N ARG A 64 -8.29 -4.35 -4.66
CA ARG A 64 -8.25 -5.67 -5.29
C ARG A 64 -8.62 -6.77 -4.29
N ARG A 65 -8.13 -6.69 -3.06
CA ARG A 65 -8.48 -7.63 -1.98
C ARG A 65 -9.99 -7.61 -1.73
N LYS A 66 -10.59 -6.43 -1.56
CA LYS A 66 -12.04 -6.27 -1.38
C LYS A 66 -12.82 -6.86 -2.56
N HIS A 67 -12.35 -6.63 -3.79
CA HIS A 67 -13.00 -7.17 -4.99
C HIS A 67 -12.94 -8.70 -5.06
N ILE A 68 -11.82 -9.31 -4.69
CA ILE A 68 -11.68 -10.78 -4.62
C ILE A 68 -12.65 -11.34 -3.59
N ILE A 69 -12.67 -10.79 -2.37
CA ILE A 69 -13.59 -11.22 -1.30
C ILE A 69 -15.05 -11.15 -1.77
N GLN A 70 -15.48 -10.02 -2.33
CA GLN A 70 -16.84 -9.85 -2.84
C GLN A 70 -17.17 -10.84 -3.98
N LYS A 71 -16.20 -11.13 -4.85
CA LYS A 71 -16.38 -12.09 -5.95
C LYS A 71 -16.55 -13.52 -5.42
N HIS A 72 -15.80 -13.91 -4.38
CA HIS A 72 -15.96 -15.21 -3.73
C HIS A 72 -17.32 -15.31 -3.05
N LEU A 73 -17.72 -14.31 -2.26
CA LEU A 73 -19.05 -14.26 -1.63
C LEU A 73 -20.19 -14.43 -2.65
N ARG A 74 -20.19 -13.66 -3.74
CA ARG A 74 -21.20 -13.78 -4.81
C ARG A 74 -21.23 -15.17 -5.45
N ARG A 75 -20.07 -15.82 -5.60
CA ARG A 75 -20.00 -17.19 -6.14
C ARG A 75 -20.59 -18.20 -5.16
N SER A 76 -20.28 -18.06 -3.88
CA SER A 76 -20.84 -18.92 -2.82
C SER A 76 -22.35 -18.74 -2.70
N GLU A 77 -22.86 -17.50 -2.68
CA GLU A 77 -24.29 -17.21 -2.72
C GLU A 77 -24.98 -17.87 -3.92
N LYS A 78 -24.38 -17.76 -5.11
CA LYS A 78 -24.93 -18.38 -6.32
C LYS A 78 -24.94 -19.91 -6.25
N LYS A 79 -23.90 -20.54 -5.67
CA LYS A 79 -23.86 -21.99 -5.45
C LYS A 79 -24.96 -22.43 -4.48
N ILE A 80 -25.14 -21.72 -3.36
CA ILE A 80 -26.18 -22.00 -2.36
C ILE A 80 -27.56 -21.83 -2.95
N ALA A 81 -27.82 -20.73 -3.66
CA ALA A 81 -29.12 -20.45 -4.27
C ALA A 81 -29.52 -21.48 -5.34
N LEU A 82 -28.55 -22.05 -6.07
CA LEU A 82 -28.80 -23.07 -7.08
C LEU A 82 -28.91 -24.49 -6.49
N ALA A 83 -28.37 -24.75 -5.32
CA ALA A 83 -28.38 -26.06 -4.70
C ALA A 83 -29.78 -26.65 -4.42
N PRO A 84 -30.80 -25.91 -3.93
CA PRO A 84 -32.15 -26.46 -3.73
C PRO A 84 -32.85 -26.87 -5.02
N THR A 85 -32.41 -26.39 -6.19
CA THR A 85 -33.00 -26.80 -7.47
C THR A 85 -32.57 -28.21 -7.91
N LYS A 86 -31.52 -28.79 -7.30
CA LYS A 86 -30.93 -30.08 -7.72
C LYS A 86 -30.72 -31.09 -6.60
N MET A 87 -30.88 -30.72 -5.33
CA MET A 87 -30.66 -31.61 -4.17
C MET A 87 -31.92 -31.86 -3.35
N ILE A 88 -32.06 -33.09 -2.85
CA ILE A 88 -33.06 -33.46 -1.85
C ILE A 88 -32.71 -32.74 -0.53
N PRO A 89 -33.63 -31.94 0.07
CA PRO A 89 -33.33 -31.05 1.20
C PRO A 89 -32.68 -31.73 2.41
N PHE A 90 -33.02 -32.99 2.67
CA PHE A 90 -32.58 -33.72 3.86
C PHE A 90 -31.14 -34.25 3.79
N VAL A 91 -30.63 -34.55 2.59
CA VAL A 91 -29.27 -35.10 2.40
C VAL A 91 -28.30 -34.03 1.89
N GLY A 92 -28.79 -33.03 1.14
CA GLY A 92 -27.96 -32.00 0.53
C GLY A 92 -27.51 -30.90 1.49
N MET A 93 -28.33 -30.54 2.48
CA MET A 93 -28.05 -29.42 3.40
C MET A 93 -26.73 -29.53 4.16
N PRO A 94 -26.40 -30.67 4.82
CA PRO A 94 -25.12 -30.82 5.51
C PRO A 94 -23.91 -30.71 4.58
N LEU A 95 -24.04 -31.22 3.36
CA LEU A 95 -23.01 -31.21 2.33
C LEU A 95 -22.73 -29.79 1.82
N ILE A 96 -23.77 -28.98 1.62
CA ILE A 96 -23.62 -27.59 1.17
C ILE A 96 -23.03 -26.72 2.28
N ILE A 97 -23.46 -26.92 3.53
CA ILE A 97 -22.91 -26.18 4.67
C ILE A 97 -21.42 -26.48 4.83
N THR A 98 -21.03 -27.77 4.78
CA THR A 98 -19.62 -28.16 4.92
C THR A 98 -18.77 -27.67 3.76
N MET A 99 -19.24 -27.76 2.51
CA MET A 99 -18.55 -27.18 1.35
C MET A 99 -18.42 -25.66 1.47
N THR A 100 -19.47 -24.96 1.90
CA THR A 100 -19.44 -23.50 2.03
C THR A 100 -18.48 -23.08 3.15
N ALA A 101 -18.50 -23.77 4.29
CA ALA A 101 -17.57 -23.52 5.39
C ALA A 101 -16.12 -23.78 4.96
N TYR A 102 -15.88 -24.82 4.15
CA TYR A 102 -14.57 -25.10 3.57
C TYR A 102 -14.12 -24.01 2.59
N ASP A 103 -14.98 -23.61 1.65
CA ASP A 103 -14.71 -22.52 0.68
C ASP A 103 -14.40 -21.19 1.41
N ILE A 104 -15.09 -20.90 2.51
CA ILE A 104 -14.85 -19.70 3.33
C ILE A 104 -13.52 -19.81 4.06
N LYS A 105 -13.22 -20.95 4.67
CA LYS A 105 -11.94 -21.18 5.36
C LYS A 105 -10.76 -21.03 4.39
N GLU A 106 -10.83 -21.64 3.22
CA GLU A 106 -9.81 -21.53 2.17
C GLU A 106 -9.67 -20.07 1.72
N SER A 107 -10.78 -19.35 1.54
CA SER A 107 -10.75 -17.92 1.22
C SER A 107 -10.10 -17.08 2.33
N CYS A 108 -10.25 -17.46 3.60
CA CYS A 108 -9.60 -16.78 4.72
C CYS A 108 -8.09 -17.07 4.80
N ASP A 109 -7.68 -18.29 4.46
CA ASP A 109 -6.26 -18.64 4.34
C ASP A 109 -5.59 -17.87 3.19
N ASP A 110 -6.26 -17.73 2.04
CA ASP A 110 -5.81 -16.89 0.92
C ASP A 110 -5.66 -15.41 1.33
N ILE A 111 -6.62 -14.87 2.10
CA ILE A 111 -6.53 -13.49 2.61
C ILE A 111 -5.34 -13.33 3.55
N LYS A 112 -5.09 -14.32 4.41
CA LYS A 112 -3.95 -14.32 5.33
C LYS A 112 -2.62 -14.38 4.59
N GLU A 113 -2.51 -15.20 3.56
CA GLU A 113 -1.32 -15.24 2.70
C GLU A 113 -1.12 -13.91 1.95
N PHE A 114 -2.21 -13.32 1.45
CA PHE A 114 -2.16 -12.00 0.81
C PHE A 114 -1.72 -10.89 1.76
N LYS A 115 -2.08 -10.97 3.05
CA LYS A 115 -1.59 -10.05 4.10
C LYS A 115 -0.08 -10.19 4.31
N VAL A 116 0.44 -11.41 4.33
CA VAL A 116 1.89 -11.68 4.44
C VAL A 116 2.60 -11.10 3.23
N PHE A 117 2.09 -11.34 2.03
CA PHE A 117 2.61 -10.77 0.79
C PHE A 117 2.62 -9.24 0.80
N GLU A 118 1.53 -8.61 1.24
CA GLU A 118 1.47 -7.15 1.37
C GLU A 118 2.46 -6.62 2.41
N LYS A 119 2.65 -7.33 3.52
CA LYS A 119 3.65 -7.00 4.55
C LYS A 119 5.06 -7.06 3.96
N ASP A 120 5.37 -8.09 3.20
CA ASP A 120 6.71 -8.29 2.61
C ASP A 120 7.02 -7.25 1.52
N ILE A 121 6.05 -6.91 0.66
CA ILE A 121 6.27 -5.93 -0.42
C ILE A 121 6.29 -4.50 0.09
N CYS A 122 5.42 -4.17 1.04
CA CYS A 122 5.23 -2.78 1.44
C CYS A 122 5.92 -2.44 2.77
N ASN A 123 6.47 -3.43 3.49
CA ASN A 123 7.09 -3.31 4.81
C ASN A 123 6.23 -2.50 5.79
N ILE A 124 4.94 -2.85 5.89
CA ILE A 124 3.94 -2.14 6.69
C ILE A 124 3.43 -3.06 7.80
N ALA A 125 3.32 -2.53 9.02
CA ALA A 125 2.51 -3.12 10.07
C ALA A 125 1.03 -2.98 9.69
N TYR A 126 0.36 -4.11 9.51
CA TYR A 126 -1.06 -4.14 9.16
C TYR A 126 -1.89 -3.54 10.31
N ASP A 127 -2.76 -2.60 9.97
CA ASP A 127 -3.82 -2.17 10.88
C ASP A 127 -4.94 -3.21 10.73
N ASN A 128 -5.23 -3.93 11.82
CA ASN A 128 -6.11 -5.10 11.79
C ASN A 128 -7.58 -4.77 11.47
N ASN A 129 -7.96 -3.49 11.42
CA ASN A 129 -9.35 -3.05 11.31
C ASN A 129 -9.83 -2.99 9.85
N ASN A 130 -9.91 -4.14 9.19
CA ASN A 130 -10.70 -4.26 7.97
C ASN A 130 -11.98 -5.01 8.34
N ASP A 131 -13.01 -4.27 8.76
CA ASP A 131 -14.29 -4.77 9.32
C ASP A 131 -14.90 -5.92 8.48
N THR A 132 -14.75 -5.88 7.17
CA THR A 132 -15.27 -6.91 6.25
C THR A 132 -14.52 -8.24 6.27
N GLU A 133 -13.28 -8.27 6.75
CA GLU A 133 -12.52 -9.51 6.93
C GLU A 133 -12.89 -10.19 8.24
N ASP A 134 -12.99 -9.41 9.32
CA ASP A 134 -13.41 -9.93 10.63
C ASP A 134 -14.84 -10.44 10.57
N ASP A 135 -15.73 -9.78 9.81
CA ASP A 135 -17.10 -10.23 9.58
C ASP A 135 -17.22 -11.54 8.79
N ILE A 136 -16.20 -11.95 8.02
CA ILE A 136 -16.28 -13.18 7.19
C ILE A 136 -15.44 -14.30 7.79
N CYS A 137 -14.23 -13.97 8.24
CA CYS A 137 -13.28 -14.92 8.81
C CYS A 137 -13.42 -15.10 10.34
N GLY A 138 -14.17 -14.21 11.00
CA GLY A 138 -14.57 -14.33 12.40
C GLY A 138 -15.93 -15.02 12.60
N LEU A 139 -16.68 -15.30 11.54
CA LEU A 139 -17.96 -16.03 11.64
C LEU A 139 -17.73 -17.43 12.19
N ASN A 140 -18.40 -17.74 13.29
CA ASN A 140 -18.40 -19.09 13.82
C ASN A 140 -19.22 -20.00 12.90
N ILE A 141 -18.82 -21.27 12.79
CA ILE A 141 -19.47 -22.26 11.89
C ILE A 141 -20.98 -22.35 12.17
N ASP A 142 -21.40 -22.16 13.42
CA ASP A 142 -22.80 -22.21 13.83
C ASP A 142 -23.61 -20.98 13.37
N GLU A 143 -22.97 -19.83 13.23
CA GLU A 143 -23.59 -18.62 12.68
C GLU A 143 -23.77 -18.74 11.17
N LEU A 144 -22.77 -19.34 10.49
CA LEU A 144 -22.86 -19.69 9.07
C LEU A 144 -24.02 -20.66 8.80
N LYS A 145 -24.22 -21.66 9.66
CA LYS A 145 -25.36 -22.58 9.59
C LYS A 145 -26.69 -21.83 9.66
N MET A 146 -26.83 -20.83 10.55
CA MET A 146 -28.06 -20.04 10.66
C MET A 146 -28.35 -19.21 9.41
N ILE A 147 -27.33 -18.57 8.83
CA ILE A 147 -27.48 -17.77 7.59
C ILE A 147 -27.92 -18.67 6.43
N ILE A 148 -27.27 -19.81 6.25
CA ILE A 148 -27.60 -20.77 5.20
C ILE A 148 -29.01 -21.35 5.42
N LYS A 149 -29.35 -21.72 6.66
CA LYS A 149 -30.69 -22.21 7.01
C LYS A 149 -31.77 -21.19 6.67
N LYS A 150 -31.57 -19.92 7.05
CA LYS A 150 -32.51 -18.83 6.76
C LYS A 150 -32.68 -18.58 5.26
N GLN A 151 -31.59 -18.64 4.47
CA GLN A 151 -31.70 -18.52 3.02
C GLN A 151 -32.44 -19.70 2.40
N TYR A 152 -32.21 -20.91 2.88
CA TYR A 152 -32.94 -22.10 2.43
C TYR A 152 -34.44 -22.02 2.74
N GLU A 153 -34.80 -21.59 3.95
CA GLU A 153 -36.20 -21.41 4.36
C GLU A 153 -36.89 -20.34 3.50
N ASN A 154 -36.21 -19.23 3.18
CA ASN A 154 -36.73 -18.19 2.28
C ASN A 154 -36.92 -18.68 0.83
N ILE A 155 -36.00 -19.50 0.31
CA ILE A 155 -36.13 -20.08 -1.03
C ILE A 155 -37.24 -21.13 -1.07
N ALA A 156 -37.40 -21.91 0.01
CA ALA A 156 -38.45 -22.92 0.13
C ALA A 156 -39.85 -22.32 0.26
N SER A 157 -39.97 -21.12 0.85
CA SER A 157 -41.25 -20.40 1.03
C SER A 157 -41.64 -19.49 -0.13
N ALA A 158 -40.72 -19.23 -1.07
CA ALA A 158 -40.98 -18.48 -2.30
C ALA A 158 -41.53 -19.34 -3.46
N LYS A 159 -41.81 -20.62 -3.21
CA LYS A 159 -42.25 -21.61 -4.20
C LYS A 159 -43.57 -22.23 -3.75
#